data_AF-A0A8S3UNT6-F1
#
_entry.id   AF-A0A8S3UNT6-F1
#
_cell.length_a   1.000
_cell.length_b   1.000
_cell.length_c   1.000
_cell.angle_alpha   90.00
_cell.angle_beta   90.00
_cell.angle_gamma   90.00
#
_symmetry.space_group_name_H-M   'P 1'
#
loop_
_entity.id
_entity.type
_entity.pdbx_description
1 polymer ?
#
loop_
_entity_poly.entity_id
_entity_poly.type
_entity_poly.pdbx_seq_one_letter_code
_entity_poly.pdbx_strand_id
1 'polypeptide(L)'
;MKTTTLRCQKEYRTVKITTMSNYQDSQEENSQNDLFDQDITDTPLALPRAPTAAGCNNTTTNCDCCAKNTALLQEILKEVKQLQTGKTKVPSFSIENSAVERPLHEYLKLRFARNPYLADPDTELKSKLLTLRRKYAPEADVQEVLRHGLRFSARKMVDFRSQTKNKILSRSVKNEDVGALGINSLTKSIYGKFMKEESEDTCNLAVALRSFCHDKRQLRKQNGEPLGDFWKSFKSYLQDILDDSSEGKWRTIIEREEKRIERYRK
;
A
#
# COMPACT_ATOMS: atom_id res chain seq x y z
N MET A 1 40.65 21.05 -17.69
CA MET A 1 39.23 20.64 -17.62
C MET A 1 38.63 21.22 -16.35
N LYS A 2 37.58 22.04 -16.46
CA LYS A 2 36.95 22.72 -15.33
C LYS A 2 35.82 21.83 -14.79
N THR A 3 35.96 21.35 -13.57
CA THR A 3 34.95 20.53 -12.88
C THR A 3 33.96 21.45 -12.18
N THR A 4 32.76 21.59 -12.73
CA THR A 4 31.69 22.40 -12.13
C THR A 4 30.94 21.57 -11.11
N THR A 5 31.27 21.75 -9.83
CA THR A 5 30.54 21.15 -8.70
C THR A 5 29.31 22.01 -8.41
N LEU A 6 28.12 21.54 -8.79
CA LEU A 6 26.86 22.20 -8.44
C LEU A 6 26.53 21.93 -6.96
N ARG A 7 26.75 22.94 -6.13
CA ARG A 7 26.24 23.03 -4.74
C ARG A 7 24.72 23.22 -4.77
N CYS A 8 23.99 22.37 -4.08
CA CYS A 8 22.60 22.63 -3.69
C CYS A 8 22.62 23.33 -2.32
N GLN A 9 22.20 24.59 -2.25
CA GLN A 9 22.01 25.34 -1.01
C GLN A 9 20.74 26.22 -1.12
N LYS A 10 19.90 26.11 -0.06
CA LYS A 10 18.78 27.00 0.37
C LYS A 10 17.48 26.87 -0.45
N GLU A 11 16.27 26.88 0.11
CA GLU A 11 15.70 27.52 1.31
C GLU A 11 14.64 26.65 2.05
N TYR A 12 14.47 26.89 3.34
CA TYR A 12 13.59 26.13 4.24
C TYR A 12 12.12 26.59 4.21
N ARG A 13 11.19 25.63 4.14
CA ARG A 13 9.83 25.76 4.68
C ARG A 13 9.44 24.52 5.47
N THR A 14 9.31 24.69 6.78
CA THR A 14 8.91 23.67 7.74
C THR A 14 7.41 23.42 7.64
N VAL A 15 6.99 22.18 7.36
CA VAL A 15 5.60 21.75 7.51
C VAL A 15 5.54 20.76 8.67
N LYS A 16 4.88 21.16 9.77
CA LYS A 16 4.59 20.28 10.90
C LYS A 16 3.49 19.31 10.50
N ILE A 17 3.74 18.01 10.63
CA ILE A 17 2.72 16.97 10.48
C ILE A 17 2.39 16.47 11.90
N THR A 18 1.14 16.64 12.30
CA THR A 18 0.57 16.11 13.55
C THR A 18 -0.18 14.82 13.22
N THR A 19 0.06 13.75 13.99
CA THR A 19 -0.55 12.42 13.80
C THR A 19 -1.38 11.99 15.01
N MET A 20 -2.51 11.33 14.74
CA MET A 20 -3.23 10.32 15.54
C MET A 20 -4.15 9.55 14.53
N SER A 21 -3.79 8.34 14.06
CA SER A 21 -4.36 7.00 14.40
C SER A 21 -5.81 6.79 13.88
N ASN A 22 -6.22 5.80 13.06
CA ASN A 22 -5.88 4.37 12.86
C ASN A 22 -6.18 3.91 11.41
N TYR A 23 -5.21 3.32 10.70
CA TYR A 23 -5.46 2.36 9.62
C TYR A 23 -4.41 1.25 9.69
N GLN A 24 -4.86 0.02 9.91
CA GLN A 24 -3.99 -1.16 10.07
C GLN A 24 -3.34 -1.51 8.72
N ASP A 25 -2.05 -1.20 8.58
CA ASP A 25 -1.12 -1.89 7.68
C ASP A 25 -0.91 -3.30 8.26
N SER A 26 -1.70 -4.27 7.82
CA SER A 26 -1.53 -5.69 8.16
C SER A 26 -2.09 -6.56 7.05
N GLN A 27 -1.37 -6.66 5.92
CA GLN A 27 -1.50 -7.80 4.99
C GLN A 27 -0.15 -8.02 4.27
N GLU A 28 0.79 -8.63 4.98
CA GLU A 28 1.84 -9.47 4.40
C GLU A 28 1.95 -10.73 5.27
N GLU A 29 0.90 -11.54 5.30
CA GLU A 29 0.97 -12.96 5.68
C GLU A 29 -0.19 -13.71 4.99
N ASN A 30 0.13 -14.88 4.44
CA ASN A 30 -0.70 -15.84 3.69
C ASN A 30 -1.01 -15.53 2.21
N SER A 31 -0.03 -15.85 1.37
CA SER A 31 -0.28 -16.53 0.10
C SER A 31 -0.55 -18.00 0.38
N GLN A 32 -1.81 -18.33 0.65
CA GLN A 32 -2.39 -19.64 0.35
C GLN A 32 -3.85 -19.38 -0.01
N ASN A 33 -4.27 -19.96 -1.14
CA ASN A 33 -5.66 -20.03 -1.55
C ASN A 33 -6.54 -20.46 -0.37
N ASP A 34 -7.69 -19.80 -0.22
CA ASP A 34 -8.98 -20.41 0.20
C ASP A 34 -9.90 -19.31 0.73
N LEU A 35 -10.65 -18.67 -0.16
CA LEU A 35 -11.85 -17.92 0.22
C LEU A 35 -13.08 -18.34 -0.59
N PHE A 36 -12.98 -19.43 -1.36
CA PHE A 36 -14.09 -20.01 -2.13
C PHE A 36 -14.10 -21.54 -2.17
N ASP A 37 -13.42 -22.23 -1.24
CA ASP A 37 -13.66 -23.65 -0.99
C ASP A 37 -13.71 -23.89 0.52
N GLN A 38 -14.90 -23.75 1.10
CA GLN A 38 -15.25 -24.51 2.28
C GLN A 38 -16.42 -25.38 1.92
N ASP A 39 -16.06 -26.59 1.46
CA ASP A 39 -16.92 -27.74 1.52
C ASP A 39 -17.50 -27.86 2.94
N ILE A 40 -18.81 -27.97 2.92
CA ILE A 40 -19.70 -28.33 4.01
C ILE A 40 -19.22 -29.66 4.58
N THR A 41 -18.62 -29.67 5.77
CA THR A 41 -18.55 -30.88 6.61
C THR A 41 -18.64 -30.53 8.11
N ASP A 42 -19.84 -30.76 8.64
CA ASP A 42 -20.17 -31.31 9.96
C ASP A 42 -19.41 -30.83 11.22
N THR A 43 -19.90 -29.77 11.87
CA THR A 43 -20.09 -29.78 13.34
C THR A 43 -21.14 -28.71 13.76
N PRO A 44 -22.13 -29.01 14.62
CA PRO A 44 -23.33 -28.19 14.75
C PRO A 44 -23.17 -27.02 15.72
N LEU A 45 -23.53 -25.81 15.27
CA LEU A 45 -23.76 -24.64 16.11
C LEU A 45 -25.00 -24.85 16.99
N ALA A 46 -24.79 -24.87 18.31
CA ALA A 46 -25.88 -24.92 19.28
C ALA A 46 -26.68 -23.60 19.26
N LEU A 47 -27.92 -23.67 18.77
CA LEU A 47 -28.92 -22.60 18.86
C LEU A 47 -29.61 -22.61 20.24
N PRO A 48 -30.09 -21.45 20.73
CA PRO A 48 -30.71 -21.34 22.04
C PRO A 48 -32.04 -22.10 22.08
N ARG A 49 -32.25 -22.85 23.17
CA ARG A 49 -33.47 -23.61 23.47
C ARG A 49 -34.69 -22.68 23.50
N ALA A 50 -35.63 -22.92 22.59
CA ALA A 50 -37.02 -22.44 22.65
C ALA A 50 -37.97 -23.66 22.65
N PRO A 51 -39.22 -23.52 23.12
CA PRO A 51 -39.91 -24.54 23.89
C PRO A 51 -40.37 -25.72 23.06
N THR A 52 -40.39 -26.88 23.72
CA THR A 52 -40.92 -28.16 23.27
C THR A 52 -42.30 -28.02 22.62
N ALA A 53 -42.34 -28.10 21.30
CA ALA A 53 -43.54 -28.46 20.55
C ALA A 53 -43.52 -29.98 20.32
N ALA A 54 -44.56 -30.63 20.82
CA ALA A 54 -44.75 -32.06 20.76
C ALA A 54 -44.95 -32.57 19.33
N GLY A 55 -44.26 -33.67 19.02
CA GLY A 55 -44.78 -34.75 18.19
C GLY A 55 -44.54 -34.65 16.68
N CYS A 56 -43.45 -35.24 16.20
CA CYS A 56 -43.36 -35.87 14.88
C CYS A 56 -42.35 -37.03 14.95
N ASN A 57 -42.80 -38.24 15.31
CA ASN A 57 -41.97 -39.45 15.20
C ASN A 57 -42.25 -40.12 13.83
N ASN A 58 -41.17 -40.36 13.10
CA ASN A 58 -40.95 -41.16 11.89
C ASN A 58 -42.14 -41.93 11.28
N THR A 59 -42.48 -41.62 10.02
CA THR A 59 -42.46 -42.55 8.87
C THR A 59 -42.88 -41.82 7.58
N THR A 60 -42.09 -42.02 6.53
CA THR A 60 -42.45 -41.99 5.09
C THR A 60 -43.78 -41.34 4.70
N THR A 61 -43.90 -40.03 4.81
CA THR A 61 -44.78 -39.20 3.97
C THR A 61 -44.28 -37.78 4.06
N ASN A 62 -44.28 -37.07 2.93
CA ASN A 62 -44.04 -35.63 2.88
C ASN A 62 -44.84 -34.95 4.01
N CYS A 63 -44.15 -34.48 5.03
CA CYS A 63 -44.78 -33.65 6.04
C CYS A 63 -45.29 -32.39 5.34
N ASP A 64 -46.60 -32.19 5.30
CA ASP A 64 -47.21 -31.03 4.64
C ASP A 64 -46.68 -29.70 5.18
N CYS A 65 -46.24 -29.66 6.45
CA CYS A 65 -45.58 -28.49 7.03
C CYS A 65 -44.19 -28.28 6.40
N CYS A 66 -43.42 -29.35 6.19
CA CYS A 66 -42.13 -29.27 5.51
C CYS A 66 -42.30 -28.91 4.03
N ALA A 67 -43.29 -29.49 3.33
CA ALA A 67 -43.58 -29.16 1.94
C ALA A 67 -44.00 -27.68 1.77
N LYS A 68 -44.83 -27.17 2.68
CA LYS A 68 -45.22 -25.75 2.71
C LYS A 68 -44.04 -24.83 3.04
N ASN A 69 -43.19 -25.21 3.99
CA ASN A 69 -42.00 -24.43 4.33
C ASN A 69 -40.98 -24.43 3.17
N THR A 70 -40.80 -25.56 2.48
CA THR A 70 -39.94 -25.65 1.30
C THR A 70 -40.49 -24.81 0.13
N ALA A 71 -41.81 -24.83 -0.10
CA ALA A 71 -42.44 -23.98 -1.11
C ALA A 71 -42.28 -22.49 -0.80
N LEU A 72 -42.50 -22.09 0.46
CA LEU A 72 -42.30 -20.71 0.92
C LEU A 72 -40.84 -20.25 0.76
N LEU A 73 -39.88 -21.11 1.11
CA LEU A 73 -38.45 -20.81 0.91
C LEU A 73 -38.10 -20.65 -0.58
N GLN A 74 -38.69 -21.47 -1.46
CA GLN A 74 -38.50 -21.34 -2.91
C GLN A 74 -39.10 -20.03 -3.44
N GLU A 75 -40.24 -19.60 -2.91
CA GLU A 75 -40.87 -18.33 -3.26
C GLU A 75 -40.05 -17.13 -2.79
N ILE A 76 -39.56 -17.14 -1.54
CA ILE A 76 -38.63 -16.13 -1.02
C ILE A 76 -37.34 -16.10 -1.86
N LEU A 77 -36.77 -17.25 -2.21
CA LEU A 77 -35.57 -17.29 -3.06
C LEU A 77 -35.84 -16.76 -4.47
N LYS A 78 -37.05 -16.96 -5.01
CA LYS A 78 -37.47 -16.41 -6.29
C LYS A 78 -37.65 -14.89 -6.21
N GLU A 79 -38.26 -14.37 -5.16
CA GLU A 79 -38.37 -12.93 -4.89
C GLU A 79 -37.00 -12.29 -4.68
N VAL A 80 -36.11 -12.92 -3.91
CA VAL A 80 -34.73 -12.44 -3.73
C VAL A 80 -33.98 -12.41 -5.06
N LYS A 81 -34.13 -13.45 -5.91
CA LYS A 81 -33.56 -13.44 -7.26
C LYS A 81 -34.16 -12.34 -8.13
N GLN A 82 -35.47 -12.12 -8.08
CA GLN A 82 -36.14 -11.06 -8.83
C GLN A 82 -35.71 -9.66 -8.38
N LEU A 83 -35.58 -9.44 -7.07
CA LEU A 83 -35.05 -8.20 -6.48
C LEU A 83 -33.56 -8.00 -6.82
N GLN A 84 -32.78 -9.07 -6.94
CA GLN A 84 -31.40 -9.01 -7.42
C GLN A 84 -31.31 -8.70 -8.93
N THR A 85 -32.21 -9.24 -9.75
CA THR A 85 -32.29 -8.92 -11.19
C THR A 85 -32.86 -7.53 -11.48
N GLY A 86 -33.67 -6.97 -10.55
CA GLY A 86 -34.22 -5.62 -10.62
C GLY A 86 -33.24 -4.51 -10.18
N LYS A 87 -32.09 -4.87 -9.62
CA LYS A 87 -30.97 -3.92 -9.51
C LYS A 87 -30.41 -3.72 -10.91
N THR A 88 -30.89 -2.69 -11.60
CA THR A 88 -30.13 -2.05 -12.69
C THR A 88 -28.68 -2.01 -12.24
N LYS A 89 -27.80 -2.73 -12.96
CA LYS A 89 -26.35 -2.69 -12.73
C LYS A 89 -25.95 -1.22 -12.83
N VAL A 90 -25.90 -0.52 -11.70
CA VAL A 90 -25.29 0.79 -11.62
C VAL A 90 -23.88 0.55 -12.13
N PRO A 91 -23.44 1.21 -13.21
CA PRO A 91 -22.10 1.00 -13.72
C PRO A 91 -21.13 1.33 -12.60
N SER A 92 -20.53 0.29 -12.03
CA SER A 92 -19.62 0.42 -10.90
C SER A 92 -18.44 1.25 -11.39
N PHE A 93 -18.21 2.40 -10.76
CA PHE A 93 -17.06 3.22 -11.10
C PHE A 93 -15.79 2.44 -10.77
N SER A 94 -14.92 2.27 -11.77
CA SER A 94 -13.59 1.72 -11.59
C SER A 94 -12.56 2.72 -12.06
N ILE A 95 -11.45 2.80 -11.34
CA ILE A 95 -10.30 3.58 -11.77
C ILE A 95 -9.48 2.81 -12.78
N GLU A 96 -9.41 1.50 -12.66
CA GLU A 96 -8.66 0.65 -13.58
C GLU A 96 -9.27 0.72 -14.98
N ASN A 97 -8.41 0.94 -15.98
CA ASN A 97 -8.75 1.17 -17.38
C ASN A 97 -9.59 2.45 -17.63
N SER A 98 -9.65 3.37 -16.67
CA SER A 98 -10.34 4.66 -16.82
C SER A 98 -9.38 5.79 -17.23
N ALA A 99 -9.94 6.89 -17.75
CA ALA A 99 -9.19 8.11 -18.02
C ALA A 99 -8.57 8.76 -16.76
N VAL A 100 -9.05 8.37 -15.56
CA VAL A 100 -8.50 8.83 -14.25
C VAL A 100 -7.23 8.05 -13.88
N GLU A 101 -7.06 6.82 -14.35
CA GLU A 101 -5.98 5.91 -13.91
C GLU A 101 -4.61 6.53 -14.11
N ARG A 102 -4.28 6.91 -15.35
CA ARG A 102 -2.96 7.38 -15.72
C ARG A 102 -2.58 8.68 -14.99
N PRO A 103 -3.42 9.73 -14.96
CA PRO A 103 -3.14 10.93 -14.18
C PRO A 103 -2.96 10.66 -12.68
N LEU A 104 -3.73 9.74 -12.11
CA LEU A 104 -3.60 9.37 -10.70
C LEU A 104 -2.29 8.61 -10.46
N HIS A 105 -1.96 7.65 -11.32
CA HIS A 105 -0.72 6.89 -11.24
C HIS A 105 0.50 7.82 -11.33
N GLU A 106 0.53 8.74 -12.30
CA GLU A 106 1.63 9.71 -12.43
C GLU A 106 1.78 10.60 -11.19
N TYR A 107 0.67 11.04 -10.60
CA TYR A 107 0.67 11.77 -9.34
C TYR A 107 1.27 10.94 -8.20
N LEU A 108 0.85 9.68 -8.06
CA LEU A 108 1.35 8.77 -7.01
C LEU A 108 2.84 8.49 -7.16
N LYS A 109 3.37 8.39 -8.39
CA LYS A 109 4.83 8.22 -8.62
C LYS A 109 5.62 9.39 -8.07
N LEU A 110 5.23 10.61 -8.45
CA LEU A 110 5.91 11.83 -7.99
C LEU A 110 5.84 11.97 -6.47
N ARG A 111 4.68 11.61 -5.90
CA ARG A 111 4.49 11.61 -4.45
C ARG A 111 5.37 10.57 -3.75
N PHE A 112 5.41 9.35 -4.26
CA PHE A 112 6.19 8.25 -3.69
C PHE A 112 7.69 8.59 -3.60
N ALA A 113 8.22 9.32 -4.58
CA ALA A 113 9.61 9.79 -4.57
C ALA A 113 9.91 10.84 -3.47
N ARG A 114 8.89 11.41 -2.83
CA ARG A 114 9.02 12.35 -1.70
C ARG A 114 8.65 11.69 -0.38
N ASN A 115 7.55 10.94 -0.36
CA ASN A 115 7.07 10.21 0.81
C ASN A 115 6.47 8.86 0.38
N PRO A 116 7.04 7.72 0.82
CA PRO A 116 6.56 6.40 0.45
C PRO A 116 5.30 5.97 1.21
N TYR A 117 4.77 6.81 2.11
CA TYR A 117 3.57 6.56 2.90
C TYR A 117 2.45 7.53 2.54
N LEU A 118 1.22 7.02 2.49
CA LEU A 118 0.03 7.86 2.45
C LEU A 118 -0.27 8.41 3.84
N ALA A 119 -0.73 9.67 3.90
CA ALA A 119 -1.15 10.28 5.14
C ALA A 119 -2.56 9.83 5.51
N ASP A 120 -2.93 9.94 6.79
CA ASP A 120 -4.29 9.69 7.25
C ASP A 120 -4.75 10.83 8.19
N PRO A 121 -5.71 11.69 7.78
CA PRO A 121 -6.34 11.75 6.45
C PRO A 121 -5.44 12.39 5.38
N ASP A 122 -5.49 11.85 4.16
CA ASP A 122 -4.75 12.38 3.02
C ASP A 122 -5.51 13.49 2.27
N THR A 123 -5.39 14.73 2.76
CA THR A 123 -6.11 15.88 2.18
C THR A 123 -5.65 16.22 0.75
N GLU A 124 -4.36 16.03 0.46
CA GLU A 124 -3.79 16.30 -0.87
C GLU A 124 -4.29 15.29 -1.91
N LEU A 125 -4.27 13.99 -1.56
CA LEU A 125 -4.80 12.94 -2.43
C LEU A 125 -6.31 13.13 -2.67
N LYS A 126 -7.06 13.45 -1.62
CA LYS A 126 -8.50 13.75 -1.73
C LYS A 126 -8.75 14.90 -2.72
N SER A 127 -8.02 16.01 -2.58
CA SER A 127 -8.13 17.16 -3.49
C SER A 127 -7.78 16.78 -4.94
N LYS A 128 -6.74 15.96 -5.12
CA LYS A 128 -6.34 15.45 -6.44
C LYS A 128 -7.44 14.60 -7.06
N LEU A 129 -8.02 13.67 -6.31
CA LEU A 129 -9.12 12.80 -6.77
C LEU A 129 -10.35 13.62 -7.18
N LEU A 130 -10.73 14.63 -6.38
CA LEU A 130 -11.85 15.52 -6.73
C LEU A 130 -11.57 16.36 -7.98
N THR A 131 -10.31 16.72 -8.22
CA THR A 131 -9.91 17.43 -9.44
C THR A 131 -9.95 16.50 -10.66
N LEU A 132 -9.49 15.26 -10.52
CA LEU A 132 -9.57 14.26 -11.59
C LEU A 132 -11.00 13.88 -11.92
N ARG A 133 -11.87 13.74 -10.90
CA ARG A 133 -13.32 13.57 -11.07
C ARG A 133 -13.89 14.65 -11.96
N ARG A 134 -13.71 15.92 -11.57
CA ARG A 134 -14.24 17.06 -12.33
C ARG A 134 -13.81 17.08 -13.79
N LYS A 135 -12.60 16.60 -14.09
CA LYS A 135 -12.03 16.62 -15.44
C LYS A 135 -12.40 15.42 -16.31
N TYR A 136 -12.47 14.22 -15.72
CA TYR A 136 -12.55 12.96 -16.47
C TYR A 136 -13.79 12.14 -16.18
N ALA A 137 -14.51 12.42 -15.10
CA ALA A 137 -15.72 11.69 -14.68
C ALA A 137 -16.66 12.61 -13.87
N PRO A 138 -17.19 13.70 -14.47
CA PRO A 138 -18.02 14.68 -13.75
C PRO A 138 -19.31 14.06 -13.19
N GLU A 139 -19.86 13.07 -13.89
CA GLU A 139 -21.09 12.36 -13.52
C GLU A 139 -20.89 11.29 -12.43
N ALA A 140 -19.63 10.92 -12.13
CA ALA A 140 -19.36 9.87 -11.14
C ALA A 140 -19.69 10.37 -9.73
N ASP A 141 -20.20 9.50 -8.86
CA ASP A 141 -20.46 9.86 -7.46
C ASP A 141 -19.15 10.22 -6.73
N VAL A 142 -19.22 11.24 -5.86
CA VAL A 142 -18.04 11.72 -5.13
C VAL A 142 -17.51 10.65 -4.18
N GLN A 143 -18.38 9.97 -3.45
CA GLN A 143 -17.96 8.97 -2.46
C GLN A 143 -17.40 7.73 -3.16
N GLU A 144 -18.00 7.32 -4.27
CA GLU A 144 -17.49 6.22 -5.07
C GLU A 144 -16.09 6.53 -5.63
N VAL A 145 -15.87 7.72 -6.21
CA VAL A 145 -14.55 8.12 -6.71
C VAL A 145 -13.51 8.14 -5.59
N LEU A 146 -13.87 8.67 -4.41
CA LEU A 146 -12.95 8.68 -3.27
C LEU A 146 -12.62 7.27 -2.78
N ARG A 147 -13.63 6.40 -2.64
CA ARG A 147 -13.44 5.01 -2.19
C ARG A 147 -12.55 4.23 -3.14
N HIS A 148 -12.86 4.27 -4.44
CA HIS A 148 -12.07 3.56 -5.46
C HIS A 148 -10.69 4.21 -5.64
N GLY A 149 -10.61 5.53 -5.52
CA GLY A 149 -9.39 6.35 -5.51
C GLY A 149 -8.40 5.90 -4.46
N LEU A 150 -8.83 5.96 -3.20
CA LEU A 150 -8.00 5.58 -2.07
C LEU A 150 -7.56 4.12 -2.15
N ARG A 151 -8.46 3.20 -2.54
CA ARG A 151 -8.12 1.79 -2.72
C ARG A 151 -7.10 1.57 -3.84
N PHE A 152 -7.23 2.28 -4.96
CA PHE A 152 -6.25 2.21 -6.05
C PHE A 152 -4.89 2.78 -5.59
N SER A 153 -4.90 3.93 -4.93
CA SER A 153 -3.68 4.58 -4.42
C SER A 153 -2.94 3.71 -3.41
N ALA A 154 -3.64 3.12 -2.43
CA ALA A 154 -3.03 2.24 -1.44
C ALA A 154 -2.33 1.04 -2.10
N ARG A 155 -3.00 0.38 -3.05
CA ARG A 155 -2.41 -0.74 -3.82
C ARG A 155 -1.17 -0.31 -4.59
N LYS A 156 -1.21 0.83 -5.31
CA LYS A 156 -0.04 1.32 -6.05
C LYS A 156 1.14 1.70 -5.14
N MET A 157 0.87 2.25 -3.96
CA MET A 157 1.94 2.57 -3.01
C MET A 157 2.60 1.29 -2.47
N VAL A 158 1.84 0.21 -2.25
CA VAL A 158 2.41 -1.12 -1.96
C VAL A 158 3.28 -1.62 -3.12
N ASP A 159 2.78 -1.55 -4.36
CA ASP A 159 3.55 -1.97 -5.54
C ASP A 159 4.89 -1.20 -5.67
N PHE A 160 4.88 0.11 -5.43
CA PHE A 160 6.07 0.95 -5.49
C PHE A 160 7.05 0.63 -4.38
N ARG A 161 6.55 0.40 -3.16
CA ARG A 161 7.33 -0.09 -2.01
C ARG A 161 8.00 -1.42 -2.35
N SER A 162 7.28 -2.39 -2.89
CA SER A 162 7.87 -3.69 -3.30
C SER A 162 8.94 -3.54 -4.38
N GLN A 163 8.69 -2.71 -5.40
CA GLN A 163 9.69 -2.42 -6.45
C GLN A 163 10.96 -1.78 -5.89
N THR A 164 10.82 -0.81 -4.98
CA THR A 164 11.95 -0.13 -4.35
C THR A 164 12.73 -1.06 -3.44
N LYS A 165 12.05 -1.87 -2.60
CA LYS A 165 12.67 -2.88 -1.74
C LYS A 165 13.52 -3.86 -2.56
N ASN A 166 12.96 -4.38 -3.66
CA ASN A 166 13.67 -5.31 -4.53
C ASN A 166 14.91 -4.68 -5.18
N LYS A 167 14.88 -3.38 -5.49
CA LYS A 167 16.04 -2.68 -6.05
C LYS A 167 17.13 -2.35 -5.02
N ILE A 168 16.76 -1.93 -3.80
CA ILE A 168 17.78 -1.62 -2.79
C ILE A 168 18.44 -2.90 -2.25
N LEU A 169 17.68 -4.00 -2.18
CA LEU A 169 18.19 -5.30 -1.71
C LEU A 169 18.75 -6.18 -2.82
N SER A 170 18.68 -5.76 -4.09
CA SER A 170 19.34 -6.50 -5.17
C SER A 170 20.85 -6.49 -4.95
N ARG A 171 21.49 -7.67 -5.04
CA ARG A 171 22.94 -7.83 -4.83
C ARG A 171 23.80 -6.96 -5.75
N SER A 172 23.29 -6.62 -6.93
CA SER A 172 23.93 -5.66 -7.81
C SER A 172 22.89 -4.96 -8.69
N VAL A 173 23.12 -3.68 -8.97
CA VAL A 173 22.44 -2.97 -10.05
C VAL A 173 23.49 -2.70 -11.12
N LYS A 174 23.27 -3.21 -12.33
CA LYS A 174 24.22 -3.09 -13.45
C LYS A 174 25.64 -3.53 -13.10
N ASN A 175 25.79 -4.65 -12.39
CA ASN A 175 27.07 -5.24 -11.93
C ASN A 175 27.81 -4.45 -10.84
N GLU A 176 27.24 -3.36 -10.31
CA GLU A 176 27.78 -2.66 -9.14
C GLU A 176 26.98 -3.02 -7.88
N ASP A 177 27.68 -3.26 -6.76
CA ASP A 177 27.05 -3.49 -5.46
C ASP A 177 26.25 -2.25 -5.06
N VAL A 178 24.96 -2.43 -4.74
CA VAL A 178 24.08 -1.34 -4.31
C VAL A 178 24.64 -0.67 -3.05
N GLY A 179 25.33 -1.44 -2.20
CA GLY A 179 26.03 -0.96 -1.02
C GLY A 179 27.28 -0.11 -1.32
N ALA A 180 27.75 -0.05 -2.58
CA ALA A 180 28.91 0.74 -3.01
C ALA A 180 28.57 1.86 -4.03
N LEU A 181 27.32 1.94 -4.48
CA LEU A 181 26.88 2.99 -5.42
C LEU A 181 27.08 4.39 -4.82
N GLY A 182 27.46 5.36 -5.66
CA GLY A 182 27.40 6.78 -5.29
C GLY A 182 25.96 7.20 -5.00
N ILE A 183 25.76 8.19 -4.11
CA ILE A 183 24.41 8.61 -3.67
C ILE A 183 23.52 8.98 -4.87
N ASN A 184 23.99 9.80 -5.80
CA ASN A 184 23.21 10.18 -6.97
C ASN A 184 22.87 8.97 -7.86
N SER A 185 23.83 8.07 -8.08
CA SER A 185 23.59 6.84 -8.86
C SER A 185 22.57 5.93 -8.18
N LEU A 186 22.61 5.84 -6.84
CA LEU A 186 21.63 5.11 -6.04
C LEU A 186 20.23 5.72 -6.17
N THR A 187 20.11 7.05 -6.04
CA THR A 187 18.84 7.77 -6.19
C THR A 187 18.23 7.53 -7.57
N LYS A 188 19.02 7.62 -8.65
CA LYS A 188 18.55 7.29 -10.02
C LYS A 188 18.16 5.82 -10.16
N SER A 189 18.94 4.91 -9.59
CA SER A 189 18.66 3.47 -9.65
C SER A 189 17.30 3.13 -9.04
N ILE A 190 17.06 3.62 -7.82
CA ILE A 190 15.85 3.30 -7.05
C ILE A 190 14.67 4.12 -7.58
N TYR A 191 14.81 5.44 -7.59
CA TYR A 191 13.71 6.38 -7.82
C TYR A 191 13.58 6.91 -9.24
N GLY A 192 14.50 6.58 -10.16
CA GLY A 192 14.47 7.11 -11.54
C GLY A 192 13.21 6.77 -12.34
N LYS A 193 12.43 5.76 -11.94
CA LYS A 193 11.11 5.45 -12.55
C LYS A 193 9.95 6.30 -11.99
N PHE A 194 10.18 6.98 -10.88
CA PHE A 194 9.19 7.74 -10.11
C PHE A 194 9.37 9.25 -10.21
N MET A 195 10.57 9.72 -10.58
CA MET A 195 10.91 11.14 -10.68
C MET A 195 11.30 11.52 -12.12
N LYS A 196 11.02 12.77 -12.50
CA LYS A 196 11.55 13.38 -13.74
C LYS A 196 12.88 14.10 -13.50
N GLU A 197 13.01 14.71 -12.32
CA GLU A 197 14.19 15.46 -11.88
C GLU A 197 14.53 15.06 -10.45
N GLU A 198 15.82 15.18 -10.10
CA GLU A 198 16.30 14.87 -8.75
C GLU A 198 15.94 16.00 -7.80
N SER A 199 15.24 15.66 -6.70
CA SER A 199 14.96 16.59 -5.62
C SER A 199 15.77 16.23 -4.37
N GLU A 200 16.05 17.22 -3.53
CA GLU A 200 16.74 17.02 -2.26
C GLU A 200 16.00 16.01 -1.37
N ASP A 201 14.67 16.10 -1.30
CA ASP A 201 13.83 15.15 -0.56
C ASP A 201 14.01 13.71 -1.04
N THR A 202 14.06 13.51 -2.36
CA THR A 202 14.27 12.18 -2.94
C THR A 202 15.66 11.63 -2.65
N CYS A 203 16.68 12.51 -2.66
CA CYS A 203 18.04 12.15 -2.29
C CYS A 203 18.12 11.77 -0.81
N ASN A 204 17.55 12.59 0.08
CA ASN A 204 17.47 12.35 1.51
C ASN A 204 16.75 11.03 1.81
N LEU A 205 15.65 10.75 1.11
CA LEU A 205 14.92 9.49 1.25
C LEU A 205 15.76 8.28 0.78
N ALA A 206 16.48 8.40 -0.34
CA ALA A 206 17.37 7.33 -0.81
C ALA A 206 18.53 7.05 0.17
N VAL A 207 19.10 8.11 0.74
CA VAL A 207 20.17 8.03 1.75
C VAL A 207 19.64 7.40 3.04
N ALA A 208 18.47 7.82 3.54
CA ALA A 208 17.83 7.23 4.71
C ALA A 208 17.57 5.73 4.50
N LEU A 209 17.03 5.35 3.34
CA LEU A 209 16.74 3.95 3.00
C LEU A 209 18.01 3.10 2.98
N ARG A 210 19.10 3.61 2.38
CA ARG A 210 20.38 2.91 2.37
C ARG A 210 20.96 2.77 3.78
N SER A 211 20.94 3.85 4.55
CA SER A 211 21.49 3.86 5.90
C SER A 211 20.76 2.87 6.81
N PHE A 212 19.42 2.83 6.71
CA PHE A 212 18.58 1.81 7.32
C PHE A 212 19.01 0.38 6.92
N CYS A 213 19.17 0.11 5.63
CA CYS A 213 19.60 -1.21 5.16
C CYS A 213 21.00 -1.59 5.65
N HIS A 214 21.93 -0.64 5.78
CA HIS A 214 23.25 -0.88 6.36
C HIS A 214 23.18 -1.18 7.86
N ASP A 215 22.40 -0.40 8.61
CA ASP A 215 22.24 -0.55 10.06
C ASP A 215 21.56 -1.88 10.41
N LYS A 216 20.59 -2.30 9.59
CA LYS A 216 19.94 -3.62 9.67
C LYS A 216 20.69 -4.75 8.96
N ARG A 217 21.93 -4.49 8.51
CA ARG A 217 22.83 -5.46 7.85
C ARG A 217 22.22 -6.15 6.61
N GLN A 218 21.22 -5.55 5.98
CA GLN A 218 20.50 -6.08 4.81
C GLN A 218 21.33 -6.05 3.52
N LEU A 219 22.37 -5.20 3.46
CA LEU A 219 23.27 -5.08 2.32
C LEU A 219 24.53 -5.96 2.43
N ARG A 220 24.61 -6.88 3.41
CA ARG A 220 25.75 -7.79 3.58
C ARG A 220 25.48 -9.14 2.91
N LYS A 221 26.55 -9.80 2.45
CA LYS A 221 26.50 -11.13 1.78
C LYS A 221 25.97 -12.25 2.67
N GLN A 222 26.14 -12.13 4.00
CA GLN A 222 25.56 -13.05 4.98
C GLN A 222 24.17 -12.53 5.34
N ASN A 223 23.17 -13.40 5.19
CA ASN A 223 21.75 -13.13 5.45
C ASN A 223 21.58 -12.16 6.62
N GLY A 224 21.09 -10.95 6.32
CA GLY A 224 20.81 -9.94 7.32
C GLY A 224 19.84 -10.47 8.37
N GLU A 225 19.69 -9.74 9.48
CA GLU A 225 18.67 -10.09 10.47
C GLU A 225 17.31 -10.25 9.78
N PRO A 226 16.48 -11.24 10.16
CA PRO A 226 15.12 -11.31 9.68
C PRO A 226 14.41 -10.03 10.13
N LEU A 227 14.19 -9.10 9.21
CA LEU A 227 13.19 -8.07 9.45
C LEU A 227 11.83 -8.77 9.32
N GLY A 228 10.92 -8.43 10.24
CA GLY A 228 9.50 -8.61 9.97
C GLY A 228 9.10 -7.70 8.80
N ASP A 229 8.16 -6.78 9.03
CA ASP A 229 7.79 -5.82 7.99
C ASP A 229 8.91 -4.78 7.77
N PHE A 230 9.59 -4.88 6.62
CA PHE A 230 10.64 -3.97 6.16
C PHE A 230 10.17 -2.52 6.13
N TRP A 231 8.98 -2.27 5.58
CA TRP A 231 8.47 -0.91 5.38
C TRP A 231 7.94 -0.31 6.67
N LYS A 232 7.33 -1.12 7.55
CA LYS A 232 6.98 -0.66 8.90
C LYS A 232 8.22 -0.26 9.70
N SER A 233 9.27 -1.09 9.65
CA SER A 233 10.54 -0.80 10.33
C SER A 233 11.23 0.44 9.76
N PHE A 234 11.22 0.60 8.44
CA PHE A 234 11.75 1.79 7.79
C PHE A 234 10.93 3.04 8.11
N LYS A 235 9.60 2.92 8.26
CA LYS A 235 8.73 4.05 8.66
C LYS A 235 9.15 4.62 10.00
N SER A 236 9.36 3.77 11.01
CA SER A 236 9.86 4.19 12.32
C SER A 236 11.23 4.84 12.22
N TYR A 237 12.18 4.22 11.52
CA TYR A 237 13.52 4.77 11.33
C TYR A 237 13.50 6.14 10.63
N LEU A 238 12.66 6.31 9.61
CA LEU A 238 12.51 7.59 8.91
C LEU A 238 11.89 8.65 9.83
N GLN A 239 10.91 8.27 10.65
CA GLN A 239 10.28 9.18 11.60
C GLN A 239 11.28 9.69 12.63
N ASP A 240 12.14 8.81 13.17
CA ASP A 240 13.21 9.20 14.11
C ASP A 240 14.15 10.25 13.49
N ILE A 241 14.51 10.09 12.21
CA ILE A 241 15.31 11.08 11.48
C ILE A 241 14.53 12.38 11.28
N LEU A 242 13.24 12.31 10.95
CA LEU A 242 12.42 13.50 10.70
C LEU A 242 12.21 14.33 11.97
N ASP A 243 12.03 13.66 13.12
CA ASP A 243 11.82 14.27 14.43
C ASP A 243 13.10 14.85 15.05
N ASP A 244 14.28 14.39 14.61
CA ASP A 244 15.55 15.03 14.97
C ASP A 244 15.60 16.47 14.46
N SER A 245 15.54 17.45 15.36
CA SER A 245 15.57 18.88 15.02
C SER A 245 16.98 19.41 14.74
N SER A 246 18.02 18.56 14.76
CA SER A 246 19.41 18.98 14.56
C SER A 246 19.63 19.60 13.19
N GLU A 247 20.22 20.81 13.18
CA GLU A 247 20.59 21.47 11.94
C GLU A 247 21.70 20.66 11.24
N GLY A 248 21.49 20.31 9.97
CA GLY A 248 22.46 19.54 9.19
C GLY A 248 22.41 18.02 9.37
N LYS A 249 21.39 17.45 10.04
CA LYS A 249 21.22 15.98 10.19
C LYS A 249 21.40 15.20 8.88
N TRP A 250 20.84 15.71 7.78
CA TRP A 250 20.95 15.09 6.46
C TRP A 250 22.39 15.08 5.95
N ARG A 251 23.15 16.17 6.17
CA ARG A 251 24.57 16.24 5.82
C ARG A 251 25.38 15.20 6.60
N THR A 252 25.11 15.03 7.90
CA THR A 252 25.78 14.03 8.73
C THR A 252 25.52 12.60 8.24
N ILE A 253 24.27 12.29 7.86
CA ILE A 253 23.93 10.97 7.31
C ILE A 253 24.63 10.76 5.95
N ILE A 254 24.59 11.77 5.07
CA ILE A 254 25.28 11.75 3.77
C ILE A 254 26.78 11.48 3.94
N GLU A 255 27.47 12.25 4.79
CA GLU A 255 28.90 12.08 5.05
C GLU A 255 29.22 10.69 5.62
N ARG A 256 28.34 10.14 6.46
CA ARG A 256 28.48 8.78 6.99
C ARG A 256 28.38 7.74 5.87
N GLU A 257 27.44 7.88 4.95
CA GLU A 257 27.29 6.99 3.80
C GLU A 257 28.44 7.12 2.81
N GLU A 258 28.94 8.34 2.56
CA GLU A 258 30.13 8.55 1.72
C GLU A 258 31.37 7.87 2.29
N LYS A 259 31.60 7.96 3.61
CA LYS A 259 32.65 7.21 4.30
C LYS A 259 32.46 5.69 4.23
N ARG A 260 31.22 5.19 4.17
CA ARG A 260 30.94 3.76 3.94
C ARG A 260 31.34 3.38 2.51
N ILE A 261 30.91 4.14 1.50
CA ILE A 261 31.26 3.92 0.08
C ILE A 261 32.78 3.90 -0.13
N GLU A 262 33.50 4.86 0.45
CA GLU A 262 34.95 4.94 0.31
C GLU A 262 35.67 3.70 0.86
N ARG A 263 35.15 3.09 1.94
CA ARG A 263 35.68 1.83 2.47
C ARG A 263 35.41 0.62 1.58
N TYR A 264 34.37 0.65 0.74
CA TYR A 264 34.08 -0.43 -0.23
C TYR A 264 34.96 -0.35 -1.49
N ARG A 265 35.58 0.82 -1.76
CA ARG A 265 36.42 1.06 -2.94
C ARG A 265 37.92 0.81 -2.70
N LYS A 266 38.33 0.64 -1.45
CA LYS A 266 39.69 0.27 -1.03
C LYS A 266 39.77 -1.24 -0.82
#